data_AF-A0A0F9HJJ1-F1
#
_entry.id   AF-A0A0F9HJJ1-F1
#
_cell.length_a   1.000
_cell.length_b   1.000
_cell.length_c   1.000
_cell.angle_alpha   90.00
_cell.angle_beta   90.00
_cell.angle_gamma   90.00
#
_symmetry.space_group_name_H-M   'P 1'
#
loop_
_entity.id
_entity.type
_entity.pdbx_description
1 polymer ?
#
loop_
_entity_poly.entity_id
_entity_poly.type
_entity_poly.pdbx_seq_one_letter_code
_entity_poly.pdbx_strand_id
1 'polypeptide(L)'
;MRVVGKRLWFEYHCWESPKSSDAQLWYRSHQQVRVLRMTERGGPWATPELRGENGEPRVYAVRFDDGHIGAAFEDELMIAQASFYCDDPPAAPQASALTGG
;
A
#
# COMPACT_ATOMS: atom_id res chain seq x y z
N MET A 1 12.43 1.19 12.56
CA MET A 1 11.84 -0.15 12.73
C MET A 1 12.16 -1.02 11.51
N ARG A 2 12.57 -2.29 11.68
CA ARG A 2 12.75 -3.22 10.54
C ARG A 2 11.39 -3.84 10.21
N VAL A 3 10.79 -3.44 9.08
CA VAL A 3 9.46 -3.94 8.65
C VAL A 3 9.53 -5.12 7.68
N VAL A 4 10.66 -5.27 6.97
CA VAL A 4 10.88 -6.39 6.04
C VAL A 4 10.69 -7.73 6.74
N GLY A 5 9.87 -8.60 6.15
CA GLY A 5 9.48 -9.91 6.66
C GLY A 5 8.25 -9.91 7.56
N LYS A 6 7.76 -8.74 7.99
CA LYS A 6 6.56 -8.62 8.81
C LYS A 6 5.28 -8.70 7.98
N ARG A 7 4.18 -8.99 8.67
CA ARG A 7 2.83 -8.81 8.17
C ARG A 7 2.24 -7.55 8.80
N LEU A 8 1.77 -6.64 7.98
CA LEU A 8 1.24 -5.33 8.37
C LEU A 8 -0.08 -5.09 7.64
N TRP A 9 -0.86 -4.12 8.10
CA TRP A 9 -2.00 -3.60 7.37
C TRP A 9 -1.54 -2.61 6.32
N PHE A 10 -2.16 -2.65 5.15
CA PHE A 10 -1.92 -1.72 4.06
C PHE A 10 -3.11 -0.78 3.92
N GLU A 11 -2.84 0.51 3.77
CA GLU A 11 -3.84 1.51 3.38
C GLU A 11 -3.30 2.31 2.20
N TYR A 12 -4.04 2.35 1.10
CA TYR A 12 -3.72 3.24 -0.01
C TYR A 12 -4.50 4.54 0.18
N HIS A 13 -3.79 5.66 0.24
CA HIS A 13 -4.39 6.99 0.46
C HIS A 13 -3.78 8.06 -0.47
N CYS A 14 -3.26 7.63 -1.63
CA CYS A 14 -2.79 8.52 -2.69
C CYS A 14 -3.99 9.06 -3.49
N TRP A 15 -4.18 8.65 -4.76
CA TRP A 15 -5.36 9.03 -5.54
C TRP A 15 -6.37 7.89 -5.60
N GLU A 16 -7.39 7.95 -4.74
CA GLU A 16 -8.45 6.95 -4.58
C GLU A 16 -9.47 7.00 -5.72
N SER A 17 -9.06 6.48 -6.88
CA SER A 17 -9.89 6.49 -8.07
C SER A 17 -9.65 5.25 -8.93
N PRO A 18 -10.69 4.73 -9.62
CA PRO A 18 -10.51 3.71 -10.65
C PRO A 18 -9.60 4.16 -11.80
N LYS A 19 -9.37 5.48 -11.93
CA LYS A 19 -8.49 6.08 -12.94
C LYS A 19 -7.03 6.20 -12.48
N SER A 20 -6.74 5.88 -11.23
CA SER A 20 -5.35 5.83 -10.75
C SER A 20 -4.59 4.71 -11.46
N SER A 21 -3.30 4.95 -11.75
CA SER A 21 -2.36 3.90 -12.16
C SER A 21 -2.31 2.76 -11.14
N ASP A 22 -2.59 3.08 -9.89
CA ASP A 22 -2.49 2.21 -8.73
C ASP A 22 -3.87 1.82 -8.19
N ALA A 23 -4.92 1.92 -9.02
CA ALA A 23 -6.29 1.53 -8.63
C ALA A 23 -6.36 0.10 -8.05
N GLN A 24 -5.49 -0.81 -8.51
CA GLN A 24 -5.41 -2.17 -7.95
C GLN A 24 -4.92 -2.21 -6.50
N LEU A 25 -4.07 -1.26 -6.08
CA LEU A 25 -3.67 -1.12 -4.68
C LEU A 25 -4.79 -0.49 -3.86
N TRP A 26 -5.45 0.54 -4.40
CA TRP A 26 -6.62 1.14 -3.76
C TRP A 26 -7.70 0.10 -3.42
N TYR A 27 -8.09 -0.75 -4.37
CA TYR A 27 -9.08 -1.83 -4.12
C TYR A 27 -8.62 -2.89 -3.12
N ARG A 28 -7.34 -2.90 -2.75
CA ARG A 28 -6.76 -3.78 -1.74
C ARG A 28 -6.41 -3.04 -0.44
N SER A 29 -6.82 -1.78 -0.31
CA SER A 29 -6.71 -1.04 0.95
C SER A 29 -7.41 -1.80 2.08
N HIS A 30 -6.88 -1.62 3.29
CA HIS A 30 -7.32 -2.26 4.53
C HIS A 30 -7.14 -3.78 4.59
N GLN A 31 -6.27 -4.34 3.76
CA GLN A 31 -5.88 -5.75 3.81
C GLN A 31 -4.50 -5.93 4.44
N GLN A 32 -4.21 -7.15 4.92
CA GLN A 32 -2.88 -7.49 5.39
C GLN A 32 -1.95 -7.80 4.22
N VAL A 33 -0.70 -7.33 4.33
CA VAL A 33 0.37 -7.60 3.37
C VAL A 33 1.60 -8.14 4.06
N ARG A 34 2.40 -8.94 3.34
CA ARG A 34 3.77 -9.28 3.74
C ARG A 34 4.76 -8.31 3.11
N VAL A 35 5.58 -7.66 3.92
CA VAL A 35 6.64 -6.77 3.45
C VAL A 35 7.83 -7.58 2.95
N LEU A 36 8.17 -7.47 1.68
CA LEU A 36 9.19 -8.31 1.02
C LEU A 36 10.58 -7.71 1.10
N ARG A 37 10.72 -6.45 0.69
CA ARG A 37 11.99 -5.72 0.65
C ARG A 37 11.72 -4.22 0.53
N MET A 38 12.69 -3.42 0.93
CA MET A 38 12.72 -2.00 0.62
C MET A 38 13.17 -1.84 -0.84
N THR A 39 12.40 -1.08 -1.63
CA THR A 39 12.72 -0.73 -3.02
C THR A 39 13.38 0.63 -3.09
N GLU A 40 12.99 1.55 -2.21
CA GLU A 40 13.56 2.90 -2.12
C GLU A 40 13.87 3.28 -0.67
N ARG A 41 15.07 3.84 -0.46
CA ARG A 41 15.61 4.10 0.88
C ARG A 41 14.98 5.33 1.56
N GLY A 42 14.34 6.21 0.80
CA GLY A 42 13.85 7.50 1.27
C GLY A 42 14.97 8.43 1.74
N GLY A 43 14.56 9.50 2.42
CA GLY A 43 15.44 10.55 2.95
C GLY A 43 16.27 10.12 4.17
N PRO A 44 17.24 10.96 4.60
CA PRO A 44 18.15 10.64 5.70
C PRO A 44 17.50 10.73 7.09
N TRP A 45 16.24 11.16 7.18
CA TRP A 45 15.54 11.43 8.44
C TRP A 45 15.34 10.17 9.28
N ALA A 46 15.30 10.33 10.61
CA ALA A 46 15.27 9.20 11.55
C ALA A 46 13.93 8.47 11.57
N THR A 47 12.80 9.19 11.46
CA THR A 47 11.46 8.63 11.63
C THR A 47 10.68 8.59 10.31
N PRO A 48 9.70 7.68 10.15
CA PRO A 48 8.80 7.68 8.99
C PRO A 48 8.08 9.02 8.79
N GLU A 49 7.61 9.64 9.88
CA GLU A 49 6.83 10.88 9.84
C GLU A 49 7.66 12.02 9.23
N LEU A 50 8.90 12.20 9.69
CA LEU A 50 9.80 13.21 9.14
C LEU A 50 10.15 12.94 7.66
N ARG A 51 10.26 11.66 7.26
CA ARG A 51 10.47 11.32 5.85
C ARG A 51 9.26 11.67 5.00
N GLY A 52 8.05 11.39 5.49
CA GLY A 52 6.79 11.73 4.82
C GLY A 52 6.60 13.24 4.68
N GLU A 53 6.79 14.00 5.77
CA GLU A 53 6.68 15.47 5.79
C GLU A 53 7.63 16.16 4.80
N ASN A 54 8.81 15.56 4.54
CA ASN A 54 9.77 16.07 3.58
C ASN A 54 9.58 15.52 2.14
N GLY A 55 8.57 14.67 1.91
CA GLY A 55 8.33 14.06 0.60
C GLY A 55 9.37 13.01 0.20
N GLU A 56 10.07 12.43 1.17
CA GLU A 56 11.11 11.42 0.96
C GLU A 56 10.82 10.09 1.71
N PRO A 57 9.60 9.52 1.62
CA PRO A 57 9.26 8.27 2.30
C PRO A 57 10.11 7.10 1.78
N ARG A 58 10.20 6.03 2.57
CA ARG A 58 10.66 4.75 2.06
C ARG A 58 9.57 4.09 1.25
N VAL A 59 9.98 3.30 0.26
CA VAL A 59 9.07 2.46 -0.52
C VAL A 59 9.43 1.00 -0.31
N TYR A 60 8.40 0.18 -0.12
CA TYR A 60 8.54 -1.25 0.09
C TYR A 60 7.74 -2.03 -0.95
N ALA A 61 8.32 -3.12 -1.44
CA ALA A 61 7.56 -4.13 -2.16
C ALA A 61 6.77 -4.97 -1.15
N VAL A 62 5.47 -5.09 -1.37
CA VAL A 62 4.54 -5.81 -0.49
C VAL A 62 3.76 -6.86 -1.28
N ARG A 63 3.38 -7.95 -0.61
CA ARG A 63 2.57 -9.02 -1.21
C ARG A 63 1.27 -9.22 -0.45
N PHE A 64 0.17 -9.16 -1.16
CA PHE A 64 -1.17 -9.47 -0.68
C PHE A 64 -1.44 -10.98 -0.67
N ASP A 65 -2.50 -11.40 0.01
CA ASP A 65 -2.84 -12.81 0.15
C ASP A 65 -3.41 -13.43 -1.14
N ASP A 66 -3.92 -12.59 -2.05
CA ASP A 66 -4.30 -12.98 -3.42
C ASP A 66 -3.10 -13.13 -4.37
N GLY A 67 -1.87 -12.90 -3.88
CA GLY A 67 -0.64 -13.00 -4.65
C GLY A 67 -0.21 -11.72 -5.37
N HIS A 68 -1.02 -10.66 -5.36
CA HIS A 68 -0.65 -9.37 -5.94
C HIS A 68 0.60 -8.80 -5.24
N ILE A 69 1.49 -8.19 -6.02
CA ILE A 69 2.68 -7.49 -5.51
C ILE A 69 2.58 -6.02 -5.87
N GLY A 70 2.63 -5.17 -4.85
CA GLY A 70 2.54 -3.71 -4.96
C GLY A 70 3.77 -3.01 -4.39
N ALA A 71 3.85 -1.71 -4.65
CA ALA A 71 4.70 -0.79 -3.91
C ALA A 71 3.85 -0.08 -2.86
N ALA A 72 4.34 0.02 -1.63
CA ALA A 72 3.71 0.77 -0.57
C ALA A 72 4.69 1.80 -0.01
N PHE A 73 4.22 3.02 0.22
CA PHE A 73 4.95 3.98 1.02
C PHE A 73 5.01 3.52 2.48
N GLU A 74 5.92 4.12 3.24
CA GLU A 74 6.14 3.72 4.63
C GLU A 74 4.96 4.06 5.55
N ASP A 75 4.25 5.14 5.26
CA ASP A 75 3.02 5.59 5.92
C ASP A 75 1.78 4.78 5.53
N GLU A 76 1.79 4.16 4.35
CA GLU A 76 0.76 3.20 3.91
C GLU A 76 0.83 1.83 4.64
N LEU A 77 1.77 1.65 5.59
CA LEU A 77 1.99 0.39 6.31
C LEU A 77 1.81 0.54 7.82
N MET A 78 0.77 -0.12 8.35
CA MET A 78 0.32 0.03 9.73
C MET A 78 0.40 -1.25 10.56
N ILE A 79 0.56 -1.09 11.87
CA ILE A 79 0.56 -2.22 12.81
C ILE A 79 -0.88 -2.65 13.16
N ALA A 80 -1.84 -1.73 13.15
CA ALA A 80 -3.22 -1.96 13.55
C ALA A 80 -4.22 -1.30 12.59
N GLN A 81 -5.39 -1.92 12.40
CA GLN A 81 -6.49 -1.37 11.59
C GLN A 81 -7.02 -0.04 12.14
N ALA A 82 -6.98 0.15 13.46
CA ALA A 82 -7.43 1.40 14.10
C ALA A 82 -6.59 2.63 13.71
N SER A 83 -5.53 2.44 12.92
CA SER A 83 -4.68 3.52 12.43
C SER A 83 -5.08 4.03 11.03
N PHE A 84 -6.03 3.39 10.34
CA PHE A 84 -6.51 3.81 9.02
C PHE A 84 -6.98 5.27 9.03
N TYR A 85 -6.59 6.01 8.00
CA TYR A 85 -6.94 7.40 7.78
C TYR A 85 -8.18 7.55 6.88
N CYS A 86 -8.40 6.61 5.98
CA CYS A 86 -9.44 6.63 4.96
C CYS A 86 -10.56 5.60 5.23
N ASP A 87 -11.65 5.74 4.50
CA ASP A 87 -12.73 4.75 4.49
C ASP A 87 -12.34 3.50 3.68
N ASP A 88 -13.05 2.39 3.92
CA ASP A 88 -12.87 1.17 3.12
C ASP A 88 -13.03 1.45 1.62
N PRO A 89 -12.17 0.86 0.76
CA PRO A 89 -12.33 1.04 -0.67
C PRO A 89 -13.64 0.40 -1.14
N PRO A 90 -14.26 0.91 -2.20
CA PRO A 90 -15.41 0.25 -2.80
C PRO A 90 -15.01 -1.14 -3.31
N ALA A 91 -15.99 -2.02 -3.47
CA ALA A 91 -15.75 -3.33 -4.08
C ALA A 91 -15.03 -3.16 -5.43
N ALA A 92 -13.96 -3.93 -5.63
CA ALA A 92 -13.27 -3.95 -6.91
C ALA A 92 -14.27 -4.29 -8.04
N PRO A 93 -14.21 -3.62 -9.20
CA PRO A 93 -14.94 -4.05 -10.37
C PRO A 93 -14.63 -5.53 -10.61
N GLN A 94 -15.66 -6.35 -10.74
CA GLN A 94 -15.42 -7.72 -11.19
C GLN A 94 -14.69 -7.63 -12.53
N ALA A 95 -13.66 -8.46 -12.71
CA ALA A 95 -13.03 -8.64 -14.01
C ALA A 95 -14.02 -9.34 -14.94
N SER A 96 -15.05 -8.61 -15.38
CA SER A 96 -16.09 -9.13 -16.24
C SER A 96 -15.58 -9.21 -17.68
N ALA A 97 -15.38 -10.45 -18.13
CA ALA A 97 -15.57 -10.92 -19.50
C ALA A 97 -14.91 -10.13 -20.64
N LEU A 98 -13.60 -10.30 -20.81
CA LEU A 98 -12.94 -10.15 -22.13
C LEU A 98 -12.76 -11.53 -22.77
N THR A 99 -13.86 -12.22 -23.03
CA THR A 99 -13.95 -13.31 -24.01
C THR A 99 -15.31 -13.19 -24.71
N GLY A 100 -15.35 -12.46 -25.81
CA GLY A 100 -16.55 -12.38 -26.64
C GLY A 100 -16.53 -11.20 -27.61
N GLY A 101 -16.12 -11.47 -28.85
CA GLY A 101 -16.14 -10.55 -29.99
C GLY A 101 -15.28 -11.07 -31.12
#